data_AF-A0AAW8NID7-F1
#
_entry.id   AF-A0AAW8NID7-F1
#
_cell.length_a   1.000
_cell.length_b   1.000
_cell.length_c   1.000
_cell.angle_alpha   90.00
_cell.angle_beta   90.00
_cell.angle_gamma   90.00
#
_symmetry.space_group_name_H-M   'P 1'
#
loop_
_entity.id
_entity.type
_entity.pdbx_description
1 polymer ?
#
loop_
_entity_poly.entity_id
_entity_poly.type
_entity_poly.pdbx_seq_one_letter_code
_entity_poly.pdbx_strand_id
1 'polypeptide(L)'
;MAARARAEHGRESIARLYEAFGTHIFEAAPDTAGQRTEGEERERRGTREFVEPVLALAGLPLELADALDDDSWDSEIRQETDEALELTGKDVGTPIIHFEPPAGVAFFGPVISRLPDDQSAAELWDHVVGLARFPGFAELKRSLREQPQLPAFGVSTGTVGRQEDWHGGSRRQKK
;
A
#
# COMPACT_ATOMS: atom_id res chain seq x y z
N MET A 1 0.04 -15.96 -3.53
CA MET A 1 0.50 -16.07 -2.12
C MET A 1 -0.48 -15.47 -1.09
N ALA A 2 -0.84 -14.18 -1.15
CA ALA A 2 -1.67 -13.55 -0.11
C ALA A 2 -3.05 -14.21 0.08
N ALA A 3 -3.76 -14.51 -1.02
CA ALA A 3 -5.05 -15.21 -0.98
C ALA A 3 -4.93 -16.59 -0.30
N ARG A 4 -3.94 -17.40 -0.70
CA ARG A 4 -3.63 -18.68 -0.05
C ARG A 4 -3.35 -18.53 1.45
N ALA A 5 -2.52 -17.56 1.84
CA ALA A 5 -2.21 -17.31 3.25
C ALA A 5 -3.47 -17.01 4.07
N ARG A 6 -4.38 -16.18 3.54
CA ARG A 6 -5.67 -15.89 4.16
C ARG A 6 -6.57 -17.12 4.23
N ALA A 7 -6.62 -17.93 3.18
CA ALA A 7 -7.45 -19.13 3.11
C ALA A 7 -7.00 -20.19 4.13
N GLU A 8 -5.69 -20.41 4.28
CA GLU A 8 -5.12 -21.45 5.15
C GLU A 8 -4.89 -20.99 6.59
N HIS A 9 -4.62 -19.70 6.82
CA HIS A 9 -4.17 -19.15 8.11
C HIS A 9 -5.02 -17.97 8.62
N GLY A 10 -6.19 -17.73 8.04
CA GLY A 10 -7.13 -16.71 8.51
C GLY A 10 -6.74 -15.28 8.11
N ARG A 11 -7.66 -14.34 8.34
CA ARG A 11 -7.47 -12.92 7.96
C ARG A 11 -6.35 -12.25 8.75
N GLU A 12 -6.08 -12.67 9.98
CA GLU A 12 -4.98 -12.14 10.79
C GLU A 12 -3.60 -12.40 10.18
N SER A 13 -3.46 -13.41 9.32
CA SER A 13 -2.20 -13.67 8.60
C SER A 13 -1.82 -12.51 7.68
N ILE A 14 -2.81 -11.81 7.11
CA ILE A 14 -2.58 -10.70 6.19
C ILE A 14 -1.95 -9.51 6.90
N ALA A 15 -2.31 -9.23 8.15
CA ALA A 15 -1.69 -8.16 8.93
C ALA A 15 -0.18 -8.42 9.12
N ARG A 16 0.18 -9.63 9.57
CA ARG A 16 1.58 -10.04 9.74
C ARG A 16 2.35 -10.03 8.42
N LEU A 17 1.74 -10.53 7.36
CA LEU A 17 2.34 -10.57 6.04
C LEU A 17 2.58 -9.16 5.47
N TYR A 18 1.62 -8.26 5.64
CA TYR A 18 1.70 -6.87 5.20
C TYR A 18 2.82 -6.11 5.94
N GLU A 19 2.90 -6.27 7.26
CA GLU A 19 3.99 -5.70 8.07
C GLU A 19 5.37 -6.23 7.64
N ALA A 20 5.50 -7.55 7.44
CA ALA A 20 6.74 -8.18 7.02
C ALA A 20 7.18 -7.70 5.62
N PHE A 21 6.25 -7.59 4.67
CA PHE A 21 6.53 -7.01 3.36
C PHE A 21 6.94 -5.54 3.46
N GLY A 22 6.20 -4.74 4.23
CA GLY A 22 6.50 -3.32 4.42
C GLY A 22 7.91 -3.11 4.97
N THR A 23 8.31 -3.94 5.93
CA THR A 23 9.68 -3.94 6.47
C THR A 23 10.72 -4.25 5.40
N HIS A 24 10.50 -5.28 4.58
CA HIS A 24 11.46 -5.68 3.53
C HIS A 24 11.50 -4.74 2.31
N ILE A 25 10.39 -4.03 2.05
CA ILE A 25 10.24 -3.21 0.84
C ILE A 25 10.50 -1.74 1.12
N PHE A 26 9.92 -1.18 2.18
CA PHE A 26 9.87 0.25 2.42
C PHE A 26 10.89 0.71 3.47
N GLU A 27 11.19 -0.13 4.47
CA GLU A 27 12.19 0.17 5.51
C GLU A 27 13.62 -0.22 5.12
N ALA A 28 13.77 -0.99 4.03
CA ALA A 28 15.09 -1.30 3.48
C ALA A 28 15.70 -0.05 2.82
N ALA A 29 16.98 0.21 3.10
CA ALA A 29 17.72 1.27 2.41
C ALA A 29 17.74 1.01 0.89
N PRO A 30 17.75 2.06 0.05
CA PRO A 30 17.81 1.86 -1.38
C PRO A 30 19.12 1.17 -1.74
N ASP A 31 19.11 0.39 -2.82
CA ASP A 31 20.34 -0.15 -3.39
C ASP A 31 21.20 1.01 -3.92
N THR A 32 22.11 1.51 -3.07
CA THR A 32 22.96 2.67 -3.35
C THR A 32 24.01 2.39 -4.43
N ALA A 33 24.18 1.12 -4.82
CA ALA A 33 25.08 0.76 -5.90
C ALA A 33 24.46 0.93 -7.30
N GLY A 34 23.17 1.30 -7.40
CA GLY A 34 22.51 1.58 -8.67
C GLY A 34 22.44 0.38 -9.62
N GLN A 35 22.45 -0.84 -9.06
CA GLN A 35 22.63 -2.06 -9.85
C GLN A 35 21.35 -2.54 -10.54
N ARG A 36 20.17 -2.09 -10.10
CA ARG A 36 18.88 -2.61 -10.56
C ARG A 36 17.88 -1.50 -10.88
N THR A 37 17.20 -1.66 -12.00
CA THR A 37 16.06 -0.87 -12.46
C THR A 37 14.80 -1.20 -11.65
N GLU A 38 13.80 -0.33 -11.69
CA GLU A 38 12.50 -0.59 -11.04
C GLU A 38 11.83 -1.89 -11.56
N GLY A 39 12.02 -2.21 -12.85
CA GLY A 39 11.55 -3.47 -13.43
C GLY A 39 12.19 -4.70 -12.80
N GLU A 40 13.52 -4.68 -12.64
CA GLU A 40 14.29 -5.78 -12.01
C GLU A 40 13.96 -5.92 -10.52
N GLU A 41 13.74 -4.82 -9.80
CA GLU A 41 13.25 -4.88 -8.42
C GLU A 41 11.87 -5.51 -8.32
N ARG A 42 10.96 -5.17 -9.25
CA ARG A 42 9.62 -5.75 -9.29
C ARG A 42 9.67 -7.26 -9.52
N GLU A 43 10.50 -7.71 -10.45
CA GLU A 43 10.69 -9.13 -10.73
C GLU A 43 11.29 -9.86 -9.53
N ARG A 44 12.33 -9.29 -8.91
CA ARG A 44 12.94 -9.87 -7.69
C ARG A 44 11.91 -10.06 -6.59
N ARG A 45 11.02 -9.09 -6.36
CA ARG A 45 9.98 -9.17 -5.30
C ARG A 45 8.97 -10.29 -5.53
N GLY A 46 8.87 -10.81 -6.75
CA GLY A 46 8.06 -11.98 -7.10
C GLY A 46 8.80 -13.32 -7.01
N THR A 47 10.02 -13.36 -6.47
CA THR A 47 10.81 -14.60 -6.36
C THR A 47 10.66 -15.26 -4.99
N ARG A 48 10.81 -16.59 -4.96
CA ARG A 48 10.90 -17.37 -3.72
C ARG A 48 12.00 -16.86 -2.79
N GLU A 49 13.17 -16.54 -3.35
CA GLU A 49 14.30 -15.96 -2.58
C GLU A 49 13.91 -14.69 -1.82
N PHE A 50 13.07 -13.84 -2.42
CA PHE A 50 12.60 -12.62 -1.76
C PHE A 50 11.51 -12.89 -0.71
N VAL A 51 10.55 -13.77 -1.01
CA VAL A 51 9.37 -13.95 -0.14
C VAL A 51 9.60 -14.91 1.03
N GLU A 52 10.54 -15.86 0.94
CA GLU A 52 10.80 -16.79 2.05
C GLU A 52 11.25 -16.06 3.35
N PRO A 53 12.17 -15.08 3.31
CA PRO A 53 12.48 -14.25 4.48
C PRO A 53 11.27 -13.48 5.02
N VAL A 54 10.39 -13.00 4.13
CA VAL A 54 9.15 -12.29 4.49
C VAL A 54 8.19 -13.24 5.23
N LEU A 55 7.99 -14.44 4.71
CA LEU A 55 7.15 -15.48 5.31
C LEU A 55 7.71 -15.92 6.68
N ALA A 56 9.03 -16.11 6.77
CA ALA A 56 9.70 -16.44 8.03
C ALA A 56 9.49 -15.34 9.08
N LEU A 57 9.67 -14.07 8.71
CA LEU A 57 9.42 -12.93 9.58
C LEU A 57 7.95 -12.84 10.02
N ALA A 58 7.02 -13.13 9.11
CA ALA A 58 5.60 -13.16 9.40
C ALA A 58 5.18 -14.37 10.26
N GLY A 59 6.06 -15.36 10.49
CA GLY A 59 5.74 -16.61 11.18
C GLY A 59 4.73 -17.45 10.40
N LEU A 60 4.90 -17.53 9.08
CA LEU A 60 4.07 -18.30 8.16
C LEU A 60 4.89 -19.39 7.45
N PRO A 61 4.25 -20.50 7.02
CA PRO A 61 4.94 -21.58 6.30
C PRO A 61 5.60 -21.09 5.00
N LEU A 62 6.81 -21.57 4.71
CA LEU A 62 7.57 -21.19 3.50
C LEU A 62 6.94 -21.75 2.22
N GLU A 63 6.15 -22.81 2.35
CA GLU A 63 5.39 -23.46 1.28
C GLU A 63 4.31 -22.53 0.69
N LEU A 64 3.96 -21.45 1.37
CA LEU A 64 3.10 -20.40 0.79
C LEU A 64 3.77 -19.73 -0.43
N ALA A 65 5.10 -19.76 -0.53
CA ALA A 65 5.83 -19.27 -1.70
C ALA A 65 5.53 -20.09 -2.98
N ASP A 66 5.03 -21.33 -2.87
CA ASP A 66 4.58 -22.10 -4.04
C ASP A 66 3.40 -21.42 -4.75
N ALA A 67 2.65 -20.57 -4.04
CA ALA A 67 1.56 -19.82 -4.62
C ALA A 67 2.01 -18.53 -5.34
N LEU A 68 3.30 -18.38 -5.65
CA LEU A 68 3.80 -17.30 -6.52
C LEU A 68 3.51 -17.60 -8.00
N ASP A 69 3.64 -18.86 -8.40
CA ASP A 69 3.44 -19.32 -9.78
C ASP A 69 2.12 -20.09 -9.97
N ASP A 70 1.24 -20.05 -8.96
CA ASP A 70 -0.07 -20.70 -8.95
C ASP A 70 -1.16 -19.70 -9.34
N ASP A 71 -1.62 -19.76 -10.59
CA ASP A 71 -2.62 -18.87 -11.17
C ASP A 71 -4.05 -19.15 -10.65
N SER A 72 -4.28 -20.22 -9.90
CA SER A 72 -5.60 -20.54 -9.33
C SER A 72 -6.09 -19.48 -8.34
N TRP A 73 -5.17 -18.69 -7.76
CA TRP A 73 -5.48 -17.59 -6.85
C TRP A 73 -5.80 -16.27 -7.55
N ASP A 74 -5.49 -16.15 -8.85
CA ASP A 74 -5.59 -14.89 -9.57
C ASP A 74 -7.04 -14.39 -9.67
N SER A 75 -8.02 -15.29 -9.82
CA SER A 75 -9.42 -14.90 -9.90
C SER A 75 -9.91 -14.25 -8.61
N GLU A 76 -9.48 -14.76 -7.46
CA GLU A 76 -9.84 -14.19 -6.16
C GLU A 76 -9.17 -12.82 -5.97
N ILE A 77 -7.87 -12.71 -6.27
CA ILE A 77 -7.14 -11.43 -6.16
C ILE A 77 -7.74 -10.36 -7.08
N ARG A 78 -8.11 -10.73 -8.32
CA ARG A 78 -8.81 -9.83 -9.24
C ARG A 78 -10.16 -9.38 -8.69
N GLN A 79 -10.96 -10.31 -8.17
CA GLN A 79 -12.26 -9.99 -7.59
C GLN A 79 -12.14 -9.01 -6.41
N GLU A 80 -11.19 -9.22 -5.50
CA GLU A 80 -10.97 -8.31 -4.36
C GLU A 80 -10.50 -6.92 -4.81
N THR A 81 -9.67 -6.87 -5.86
CA THR A 81 -9.23 -5.61 -6.46
C THR A 81 -10.39 -4.87 -7.13
N ASP A 82 -11.22 -5.59 -7.88
CA ASP A 82 -12.40 -5.06 -8.54
C ASP A 82 -13.41 -4.53 -7.53
N GLU A 83 -13.65 -5.24 -6.42
CA GLU A 83 -14.52 -4.77 -5.32
C GLU A 83 -14.05 -3.42 -4.76
N ALA A 84 -12.75 -3.27 -4.48
CA ALA A 84 -12.20 -2.00 -3.98
C ALA A 84 -12.34 -0.84 -4.98
N LEU A 85 -12.14 -1.11 -6.28
CA LEU A 85 -12.28 -0.13 -7.35
C LEU A 85 -13.75 0.22 -7.63
N GLU A 86 -14.68 -0.72 -7.54
CA GLU A 86 -16.11 -0.48 -7.73
C GLU A 86 -16.68 0.44 -6.65
N LEU A 87 -16.19 0.34 -5.41
CA LEU A 87 -16.61 1.19 -4.30
C LEU A 87 -16.14 2.65 -4.41
N THR A 88 -15.07 2.91 -5.16
CA THR A 88 -14.46 4.25 -5.30
C THR A 88 -14.63 4.88 -6.69
N GLY A 89 -14.89 4.06 -7.70
CA GLY A 89 -14.80 4.43 -9.11
C GLY A 89 -13.47 3.96 -9.73
N LYS A 90 -13.50 3.56 -11.01
CA LYS A 90 -12.36 2.88 -11.68
C LYS A 90 -11.17 3.79 -12.00
N ASP A 91 -11.31 5.10 -11.84
CA ASP A 91 -10.30 6.11 -12.21
C ASP A 91 -9.43 6.56 -11.02
N VAL A 92 -9.29 5.72 -10.00
CA VAL A 92 -8.45 5.98 -8.81
C VAL A 92 -7.28 5.00 -8.70
N GLY A 93 -6.26 5.41 -7.94
CA GLY A 93 -5.12 4.56 -7.59
C GLY A 93 -5.13 4.18 -6.11
N THR A 94 -3.96 3.85 -5.57
CA THR A 94 -3.77 3.59 -4.14
C THR A 94 -3.37 4.87 -3.39
N PRO A 95 -3.81 5.08 -2.13
CA PRO A 95 -4.56 4.14 -1.28
C PRO A 95 -6.09 4.25 -1.44
N ILE A 96 -6.80 3.14 -1.18
CA ILE A 96 -8.27 3.07 -1.09
C ILE A 96 -8.64 2.62 0.33
N ILE A 97 -9.61 3.29 0.95
CA ILE A 97 -10.16 2.91 2.27
C ILE A 97 -11.68 2.90 2.21
N HIS A 98 -12.30 1.81 2.67
CA HIS A 98 -13.75 1.68 2.86
C HIS A 98 -14.11 2.05 4.31
N PHE A 99 -14.93 3.08 4.47
CA PHE A 99 -15.44 3.55 5.76
C PHE A 99 -16.76 2.86 6.08
N GLU A 100 -16.93 2.43 7.34
CA GLU A 100 -18.15 1.77 7.83
C GLU A 100 -18.64 0.60 6.93
N PRO A 101 -17.77 -0.34 6.54
CA PRO A 101 -18.16 -1.46 5.69
C PRO A 101 -19.21 -2.35 6.38
N PRO A 102 -20.14 -2.97 5.62
CA PRO A 102 -20.25 -2.92 4.15
C PRO A 102 -21.10 -1.75 3.63
N ALA A 103 -21.73 -0.95 4.49
CA ALA A 103 -22.78 0.01 4.09
C ALA A 103 -22.26 1.43 3.79
N GLY A 104 -21.06 1.79 4.27
CA GLY A 104 -20.49 3.12 4.10
C GLY A 104 -19.74 3.31 2.77
N VAL A 105 -19.08 4.46 2.65
CA VAL A 105 -18.43 4.93 1.42
C VAL A 105 -16.95 4.56 1.39
N ALA A 106 -16.39 4.38 0.20
CA ALA A 106 -14.95 4.26 0.02
C ALA A 106 -14.36 5.51 -0.64
N PHE A 107 -13.13 5.85 -0.27
CA PHE A 107 -12.41 6.97 -0.88
C PHE A 107 -11.02 6.55 -1.34
N PHE A 108 -10.55 7.24 -2.38
CA PHE A 108 -9.14 7.40 -2.65
C PHE A 108 -8.53 8.33 -1.59
N GLY A 109 -7.59 7.80 -0.79
CA GLY A 109 -6.99 8.51 0.32
C GLY A 109 -7.42 7.99 1.71
N PRO A 110 -7.00 8.67 2.78
CA PRO A 110 -6.22 9.90 2.79
C PRO A 110 -4.81 9.67 2.24
N VAL A 111 -4.37 10.56 1.34
CA VAL A 111 -3.00 10.51 0.80
C VAL A 111 -2.07 11.25 1.74
N ILE A 112 -1.22 10.51 2.46
CA ILE A 112 -0.23 11.05 3.39
C ILE A 112 1.19 10.70 2.94
N SER A 113 2.12 11.64 3.13
CA SER A 113 3.54 11.45 2.80
C SER A 113 4.39 11.12 4.03
N ARG A 114 3.81 11.17 5.23
CA ARG A 114 4.50 11.02 6.51
C ARG A 114 3.64 10.20 7.45
N LEU A 115 4.28 9.39 8.28
CA LEU A 115 3.61 8.73 9.39
C LEU A 115 3.34 9.77 10.50
N PRO A 116 2.08 10.08 10.84
CA PRO A 116 1.77 10.91 12.00
C PRO A 116 2.16 10.20 13.29
N ASP A 117 2.48 10.97 14.34
CA ASP A 117 2.52 10.44 15.71
C ASP A 117 1.12 10.04 16.18
N ASP A 118 1.03 9.28 17.27
CA ASP A 118 -0.22 8.68 17.76
C ASP A 118 -1.35 9.71 17.97
N GLN A 119 -1.02 10.88 18.53
CA GLN A 119 -1.99 11.93 18.78
C GLN A 119 -2.50 12.55 17.47
N SER A 120 -1.58 12.89 16.56
CA SER A 120 -1.92 13.44 15.26
C SER A 120 -2.64 12.43 14.37
N ALA A 121 -2.37 11.13 14.53
CA ALA A 121 -3.02 10.06 13.80
C ALA A 121 -4.50 9.95 14.17
N ALA A 122 -4.81 9.99 15.48
CA ALA A 122 -6.18 9.97 15.96
C ALA A 122 -6.96 11.21 15.50
N GLU A 123 -6.37 12.41 15.63
CA GLU A 123 -7.00 13.65 15.17
C GLU A 123 -7.26 13.65 13.66
N LEU A 124 -6.27 13.22 12.86
CA LEU A 124 -6.45 13.07 11.41
C LEU A 124 -7.57 12.08 11.07
N TRP A 125 -7.61 10.94 11.76
CA TRP A 125 -8.64 9.93 11.54
C TRP A 125 -10.05 10.46 11.82
N ASP A 126 -10.25 11.18 12.93
CA ASP A 126 -11.53 11.78 13.29
C ASP A 126 -12.01 12.77 12.21
N HIS A 127 -11.10 13.58 11.65
CA HIS A 127 -11.42 14.49 10.55
C HIS A 127 -11.76 13.76 9.26
N VAL A 128 -11.00 12.72 8.90
CA VAL A 128 -11.26 11.91 7.70
C VAL A 128 -12.61 11.21 7.80
N VAL A 129 -12.93 10.59 8.95
CA VAL A 129 -14.24 9.97 9.19
C VAL A 129 -15.36 11.00 9.18
N GLY A 130 -15.14 12.19 9.75
CA GLY A 130 -16.10 13.29 9.71
C GLY A 130 -16.46 13.73 8.30
N LEU A 131 -15.45 13.86 7.41
CA LEU A 131 -15.67 14.14 5.99
C LEU A 131 -16.38 12.97 5.29
N ALA A 132 -15.94 11.73 5.54
CA ALA A 132 -16.49 10.54 4.89
C ALA A 132 -17.97 10.30 5.21
N ARG A 133 -18.43 10.70 6.40
CA ARG A 133 -19.84 10.59 6.81
C ARG A 133 -20.76 11.60 6.14
N PHE A 134 -20.24 12.67 5.54
CA PHE A 134 -21.07 13.64 4.84
C PHE A 134 -21.36 13.14 3.41
N PRO A 135 -22.61 12.78 3.07
CA PRO A 135 -22.90 12.09 1.80
C PRO A 135 -22.57 12.89 0.53
N GLY A 136 -22.46 14.22 0.64
CA GLY A 136 -22.11 15.10 -0.47
C GLY A 136 -20.61 15.37 -0.62
N PHE A 137 -19.75 14.84 0.25
CA PHE A 137 -18.30 15.03 0.14
C PHE A 137 -17.73 14.08 -0.91
N ALA A 138 -17.06 14.62 -1.92
CA ALA A 138 -16.49 13.84 -3.01
C ALA A 138 -14.96 13.98 -3.09
N GLU A 139 -14.41 15.18 -2.89
CA GLU A 139 -12.97 15.39 -3.03
C GLU A 139 -12.46 16.60 -2.24
N LEU A 140 -11.31 16.44 -1.59
CA LEU A 140 -10.44 17.53 -1.16
C LEU A 140 -9.01 17.19 -1.57
N LYS A 141 -8.42 18.00 -2.46
CA LYS A 141 -7.13 17.68 -3.06
C LYS A 141 -6.21 18.90 -3.17
N ARG A 142 -4.92 18.63 -2.99
CA ARG A 142 -3.81 19.50 -3.39
C ARG A 142 -2.86 18.72 -4.31
N SER A 143 -2.42 19.32 -5.42
CA SER A 143 -1.51 18.68 -6.39
C SER A 143 -0.06 18.69 -5.93
N LEU A 144 0.33 19.72 -5.18
CA LEU A 144 1.63 19.82 -4.53
C LEU A 144 1.63 18.94 -3.28
N ARG A 145 2.37 17.83 -3.36
CA ARG A 145 2.54 16.89 -2.26
C ARG A 145 4.00 16.48 -2.13
N GLU A 146 4.37 16.09 -0.93
CA GLU A 146 5.73 15.64 -0.64
C GLU A 146 5.92 14.19 -1.10
N GLN A 147 7.13 13.84 -1.50
CA GLN A 147 7.53 12.44 -1.63
C GLN A 147 7.31 11.70 -0.29
N PRO A 148 6.84 10.43 -0.31
CA PRO A 148 6.72 9.64 0.91
C PRO A 148 8.06 9.55 1.66
N GLN A 149 8.01 9.69 2.99
CA GLN A 149 9.16 9.55 3.88
C GLN A 149 9.42 8.07 4.16
N LEU A 150 10.09 7.40 3.22
CA LEU A 150 10.44 5.98 3.34
C LEU A 150 11.96 5.82 3.20
N PRO A 151 12.61 4.97 4.02
CA PRO A 151 14.02 4.61 3.84
C PRO A 151 14.33 4.11 2.43
N ALA A 152 13.43 3.35 1.80
CA ALA A 152 13.57 2.89 0.42
C ALA A 152 13.67 4.01 -0.62
N PHE A 153 13.22 5.23 -0.28
CA PHE A 153 13.38 6.42 -1.11
C PHE A 153 14.59 7.28 -0.70
N GLY A 154 15.40 6.81 0.24
CA GLY A 154 16.54 7.54 0.80
C GLY A 154 16.10 8.70 1.69
N VAL A 155 14.86 8.69 2.19
CA VAL A 155 14.31 9.74 3.04
C VAL A 155 14.25 9.22 4.47
N SER A 156 15.00 9.87 5.37
CA SER A 156 14.99 9.53 6.79
C SER A 156 13.68 9.96 7.45
N THR A 157 13.21 9.18 8.41
CA THR A 157 12.07 9.51 9.26
C THR A 157 12.25 10.88 9.92
N GLY A 158 11.20 11.71 9.91
CA GLY A 158 11.22 13.06 10.48
C GLY A 158 11.79 14.17 9.59
N THR A 159 12.22 13.86 8.35
CA THR A 159 12.73 14.88 7.40
C THR A 159 11.71 15.25 6.33
N VAL A 160 11.47 16.54 6.09
CA VAL A 160 10.53 17.01 5.05
C VAL A 160 11.01 16.54 3.66
N GLY A 161 10.20 15.72 2.99
CA GLY A 161 10.52 15.22 1.66
C GLY A 161 10.45 16.31 0.58
N ARG A 162 10.99 16.02 -0.60
CA ARG A 162 10.89 16.94 -1.74
C ARG A 162 9.43 17.15 -2.14
N GLN A 163 9.05 18.40 -2.38
CA GLN A 163 7.75 18.76 -2.96
C GLN A 163 7.70 18.39 -4.45
N GLU A 164 6.63 17.74 -4.86
CA GLU A 164 6.38 17.26 -6.21
C GLU A 164 4.98 17.63 -6.66
N ASP A 165 4.82 17.96 -7.96
CA ASP A 165 3.52 18.23 -8.58
C ASP A 165 2.97 16.94 -9.19
N TRP A 166 1.79 16.53 -8.74
CA TRP A 166 1.16 15.26 -9.11
C TRP A 166 -0.18 15.47 -9.83
N HIS A 167 -0.42 14.68 -10.88
CA HIS A 167 -1.65 14.69 -11.66
C HIS A 167 -2.11 13.27 -12.00
N GLY A 168 -3.37 12.95 -11.71
CA GLY A 168 -3.95 11.64 -12.05
C GLY A 168 -3.13 10.45 -11.52
N GLY A 169 -2.59 10.55 -10.29
CA GLY A 169 -1.78 9.49 -9.69
C GLY A 169 -0.32 9.40 -10.15
N SER A 170 0.12 10.23 -11.10
CA SER A 170 1.50 10.26 -11.60
C SER A 170 2.18 11.63 -11.41
N ARG A 171 3.51 11.63 -11.28
CA ARG A 171 4.30 12.87 -11.14
C ARG A 171 4.34 13.60 -12.48
N ARG A 172 4.03 14.90 -12.49
CA ARG A 172 4.22 15.74 -13.68
C ARG A 172 5.71 15.91 -13.94
N GLN A 173 6.17 15.36 -15.07
CA GLN A 173 7.58 15.45 -15.48
C GLN A 173 7.90 16.75 -16.22
N LYS A 174 6.90 17.52 -16.67
CA LYS A 174 7.05 18.80 -17.37
C LYS A 174 5.96 19.79 -16.91
N LYS A 175 6.33 21.07 -16.82
CA LYS A 175 5.41 22.19 -16.54
C LYS A 175 4.51 22.47 -17.74
#